data_AF-X1CB62-F1
#
_entry.id   AF-X1CB62-F1
#
_cell.length_a   1.000
_cell.length_b   1.000
_cell.length_c   1.000
_cell.angle_alpha   90.00
_cell.angle_beta   90.00
_cell.angle_gamma   90.00
#
_symmetry.space_group_name_H-M   'P 1'
#
loop_
_entity.id
_entity.type
_entity.pdbx_description
1 polymer ?
#
loop_
_entity_poly.entity_id
_entity_poly.type
_entity_poly.pdbx_seq_one_letter_code
_entity_poly.pdbx_strand_id
1 'polypeptide(L)'
;YLTINGTENKYSKYIYNKYNKLKPFKFIGIQTREKIYQYYQEVDCLIFPSKLETWGLPIHEFKHFHKPILLANARYAPETIGEYDKVKFFDPTNALELSNFMRLIINSDLTYDKTKPIDIEPPFSKNWRDLFDILLRGED
;
A
#
# COMPACT_ATOMS: atom_id res chain seq x y z
N TYR A 1 12.29 -4.56 0.25
CA TYR A 1 11.91 -5.96 -0.03
C TYR A 1 10.91 -5.98 -1.18
N LEU A 2 10.98 -6.96 -2.08
CA LEU A 2 10.05 -7.15 -3.20
C LEU A 2 9.44 -8.55 -3.11
N THR A 3 8.11 -8.65 -3.05
CA THR A 3 7.36 -9.92 -2.93
C THR A 3 7.27 -10.71 -4.24
N ILE A 4 8.23 -10.48 -5.15
CA ILE A 4 8.42 -11.23 -6.38
C ILE A 4 9.82 -11.84 -6.38
N ASN A 5 10.00 -12.99 -7.03
CA ASN A 5 11.32 -13.62 -7.25
C ASN A 5 11.52 -14.09 -8.70
N GLY A 6 10.55 -13.86 -9.58
CA GLY A 6 10.66 -14.20 -11.00
C GLY A 6 10.06 -15.54 -11.38
N THR A 7 9.47 -16.29 -10.44
CA THR A 7 8.75 -17.55 -10.72
C THR A 7 7.25 -17.33 -10.98
N GLU A 8 6.71 -16.16 -10.66
CA GLU A 8 5.26 -15.91 -10.65
C GLU A 8 4.69 -15.78 -12.08
N ASN A 9 5.33 -15.00 -12.95
CA ASN A 9 4.92 -14.84 -14.34
C ASN A 9 6.05 -14.28 -15.23
N LYS A 10 5.77 -14.12 -16.53
CA LYS A 10 6.74 -13.59 -17.51
C LYS A 10 7.27 -12.20 -17.14
N TYR A 11 6.42 -11.34 -16.59
CA TYR A 11 6.78 -9.98 -16.23
C TYR A 11 7.65 -9.94 -14.97
N SER A 12 7.32 -10.72 -13.93
CA SER A 12 8.17 -10.84 -12.74
C SER A 12 9.54 -11.42 -13.09
N LYS A 13 9.60 -12.41 -14.00
CA LYS A 13 10.85 -12.97 -14.51
C LYS A 13 11.70 -11.91 -15.23
N TYR A 14 11.09 -11.05 -16.04
CA TYR A 14 11.78 -9.93 -16.68
C TYR A 14 12.39 -8.97 -15.65
N ILE A 15 11.61 -8.53 -14.66
CA ILE A 15 12.09 -7.62 -13.61
C ILE A 15 13.24 -8.27 -12.82
N TYR A 16 13.07 -9.52 -12.38
CA TYR A 16 14.08 -10.25 -11.64
C TYR A 16 15.38 -10.33 -12.45
N ASN A 17 15.33 -10.81 -13.70
CA ASN A 17 16.53 -10.94 -14.53
C ASN A 17 17.25 -9.60 -14.78
N LYS A 18 16.49 -8.51 -14.88
CA LYS A 18 17.05 -7.18 -15.14
C LYS A 18 17.70 -6.57 -13.89
N TYR A 19 17.17 -6.82 -12.71
CA TYR A 19 17.53 -6.07 -11.51
C TYR A 19 18.06 -6.91 -10.33
N ASN A 20 18.07 -8.24 -10.40
CA ASN A 20 18.49 -9.12 -9.28
C ASN A 20 19.95 -8.93 -8.82
N LYS A 21 20.83 -8.39 -9.68
CA LYS A 21 22.24 -8.14 -9.34
C LYS A 21 22.45 -6.81 -8.60
N LEU A 22 21.42 -5.96 -8.52
CA LEU A 22 21.54 -4.67 -7.85
C LEU A 22 21.36 -4.85 -6.34
N LYS A 23 22.40 -4.48 -5.58
CA LYS A 23 22.44 -4.60 -4.11
C LYS A 23 21.21 -4.05 -3.37
N PRO A 24 20.57 -2.93 -3.78
CA PRO A 24 19.43 -2.39 -3.05
C PRO A 24 18.17 -3.27 -3.11
N PHE A 25 18.06 -4.19 -4.06
CA PHE A 25 16.87 -5.02 -4.21
C PHE A 25 17.02 -6.37 -3.54
N LYS A 26 16.07 -6.68 -2.66
CA LYS A 26 15.90 -8.02 -2.06
C LYS A 26 14.58 -8.62 -2.53
N PHE A 27 14.68 -9.51 -3.50
CA PHE A 27 13.59 -10.30 -4.07
C PHE A 27 13.29 -11.49 -3.14
N ILE A 28 12.16 -11.45 -2.45
CA ILE A 28 11.78 -12.48 -1.47
C ILE A 28 10.71 -13.44 -2.00
N GLY A 29 10.06 -13.11 -3.12
CA GLY A 29 8.96 -13.91 -3.66
C GLY A 29 7.70 -13.88 -2.79
N ILE A 30 6.74 -14.72 -3.13
CA ILE A 30 5.48 -14.86 -2.39
C ILE A 30 5.77 -15.25 -0.95
N GLN A 31 5.12 -14.55 0.00
CA GLN A 31 5.29 -14.75 1.43
C GLN A 31 3.97 -15.19 2.07
N THR A 32 4.06 -15.88 3.21
CA THR A 32 2.89 -16.07 4.07
C THR A 32 2.50 -14.76 4.74
N ARG A 33 1.26 -14.67 5.20
CA ARG A 33 0.72 -13.50 5.89
C ARG A 33 1.54 -13.17 7.14
N GLU A 34 1.89 -14.16 7.94
CA GLU A 34 2.68 -13.99 9.17
C GLU A 34 4.04 -13.36 8.84
N LYS A 35 4.67 -13.80 7.75
CA LYS A 35 5.97 -13.28 7.33
C LYS A 35 5.88 -11.86 6.79
N ILE A 36 4.82 -11.52 6.06
CA ILE A 36 4.55 -10.14 5.65
C ILE A 36 4.40 -9.22 6.87
N TYR A 37 3.67 -9.64 7.90
CA TYR A 37 3.50 -8.84 9.11
C TYR A 37 4.83 -8.65 9.86
N GLN A 38 5.71 -9.66 9.89
CA GLN A 38 7.08 -9.49 10.39
C GLN A 38 7.84 -8.43 9.58
N TYR A 39 7.79 -8.48 8.25
CA TYR A 39 8.41 -7.45 7.42
C TYR A 39 7.82 -6.06 7.68
N TYR A 40 6.50 -5.94 7.85
CA TYR A 40 5.87 -4.67 8.17
C TYR A 40 6.36 -4.07 9.49
N GLN A 41 6.69 -4.91 10.48
CA GLN A 41 7.33 -4.49 11.73
C GLN A 41 8.77 -4.02 11.53
N GLU A 42 9.52 -4.64 10.61
CA GLU A 42 10.94 -4.35 10.40
C GLU A 42 11.21 -3.17 9.44
N VAL A 43 10.40 -2.98 8.41
CA VAL A 43 10.65 -1.95 7.38
C VAL A 43 10.24 -0.56 7.85
N ASP A 44 10.89 0.48 7.35
CA ASP A 44 10.56 1.86 7.69
C ASP A 44 9.40 2.44 6.88
N CYS A 45 9.16 1.93 5.66
CA CYS A 45 8.20 2.49 4.72
C CYS A 45 7.62 1.42 3.79
N LEU A 46 6.34 1.59 3.42
CA LEU A 46 5.73 0.87 2.30
C LEU A 46 5.75 1.75 1.05
N ILE A 47 6.13 1.18 -0.09
CA ILE A 47 5.96 1.79 -1.41
C ILE A 47 4.90 0.99 -2.15
N PHE A 48 3.79 1.62 -2.53
CA PHE A 48 2.69 0.99 -3.23
C PHE A 48 2.45 1.68 -4.58
N PRO A 49 3.14 1.25 -5.65
CA PRO A 49 3.15 1.92 -6.95
C PRO A 49 2.06 1.43 -7.92
N SER A 50 1.07 0.67 -7.46
CA SER A 50 0.03 0.12 -8.32
C SER A 50 -0.77 1.23 -9.02
N LYS A 51 -0.95 1.12 -10.34
CA LYS A 51 -1.75 2.08 -11.14
C LYS A 51 -3.25 1.79 -11.11
N LEU A 52 -3.61 0.56 -10.75
CA LEU A 52 -4.98 0.08 -10.69
C LEU A 52 -5.04 -1.00 -9.60
N GLU A 53 -6.07 -0.92 -8.77
CA GLU A 53 -6.43 -1.94 -7.78
C GLU A 53 -7.94 -1.96 -7.65
N THR A 54 -8.50 -3.12 -7.35
CA THR A 54 -9.89 -3.22 -6.87
C THR A 54 -9.97 -2.81 -5.40
N TRP A 55 -9.03 -3.30 -4.58
CA TRP A 55 -8.90 -2.95 -3.17
C TRP A 55 -7.46 -3.13 -2.72
N GLY A 56 -6.80 -2.06 -2.25
CA GLY A 56 -5.40 -2.16 -1.82
C GLY A 56 -5.27 -2.69 -0.39
N LEU A 57 -5.59 -3.97 -0.16
CA LEU A 57 -5.43 -4.63 1.15
C LEU A 57 -4.07 -4.37 1.82
N PRO A 58 -2.92 -4.41 1.12
CA PRO A 58 -1.62 -4.13 1.74
C PRO A 58 -1.52 -2.74 2.38
N ILE A 59 -2.23 -1.75 1.83
CA ILE A 59 -2.28 -0.39 2.38
C ILE A 59 -2.98 -0.43 3.73
N HIS A 60 -4.17 -1.03 3.80
CA HIS A 60 -4.94 -1.16 5.03
C HIS A 60 -4.17 -1.93 6.11
N GLU A 61 -3.55 -3.04 5.75
CA GLU A 61 -2.72 -3.83 6.68
C GLU A 61 -1.54 -3.01 7.23
N PHE A 62 -0.81 -2.30 6.35
CA PHE A 62 0.38 -1.54 6.75
C PHE A 62 0.08 -0.31 7.60
N LYS A 63 -1.07 0.34 7.41
CA LYS A 63 -1.50 1.50 8.23
C LYS A 63 -1.48 1.21 9.73
N HIS A 64 -1.77 -0.02 10.14
CA HIS A 64 -1.79 -0.45 11.55
C HIS A 64 -0.42 -0.32 12.24
N PHE A 65 0.65 -0.26 11.46
CA PHE A 65 2.02 -0.10 11.98
C PHE A 65 2.39 1.38 12.16
N HIS A 66 1.54 2.33 11.77
CA HIS A 66 1.76 3.78 11.89
C HIS A 66 3.08 4.25 11.25
N LYS A 67 3.40 3.70 10.07
CA LYS A 67 4.62 3.96 9.31
C LYS A 67 4.37 4.66 7.97
N PRO A 68 5.35 5.40 7.44
CA PRO A 68 5.27 6.04 6.13
C PRO A 68 4.78 5.15 4.98
N ILE A 69 3.87 5.68 4.17
CA ILE A 69 3.40 5.05 2.93
C ILE A 69 3.63 6.02 1.77
N LEU A 70 4.44 5.60 0.80
CA LEU A 70 4.46 6.21 -0.52
C LEU A 70 3.41 5.50 -1.37
N LEU A 71 2.35 6.23 -1.77
CA LEU A 71 1.19 5.67 -2.47
C LEU A 71 1.03 6.30 -3.86
N ALA A 72 0.83 5.49 -4.88
CA ALA A 72 0.47 6.00 -6.21
C ALA A 72 -0.81 6.85 -6.14
N ASN A 73 -0.78 8.04 -6.74
CA ASN A 73 -1.94 8.92 -6.89
C ASN A 73 -2.89 8.37 -7.98
N ALA A 74 -3.60 7.31 -7.64
CA ALA A 74 -4.55 6.61 -8.51
C ALA A 74 -5.96 6.66 -7.92
N ARG A 75 -6.99 6.37 -8.74
CA ARG A 75 -8.40 6.51 -8.35
C ARG A 75 -8.79 5.71 -7.09
N TYR A 76 -8.19 4.54 -6.89
CA TYR A 76 -8.46 3.69 -5.72
C TYR A 76 -7.84 4.23 -4.41
N ALA A 77 -6.82 5.10 -4.53
CA ALA A 77 -5.94 5.44 -3.42
C ALA A 77 -6.66 6.20 -2.30
N PRO A 78 -7.48 7.25 -2.56
CA PRO A 78 -8.20 7.96 -1.50
C PRO A 78 -9.11 7.05 -0.66
N GLU A 79 -9.85 6.17 -1.33
CA GLU A 79 -10.75 5.22 -0.68
C GLU A 79 -10.00 4.20 0.17
N THR A 80 -8.92 3.63 -0.39
CA THR A 80 -8.17 2.59 0.31
C THR A 80 -7.37 3.13 1.49
N ILE A 81 -6.75 4.32 1.34
CA ILE A 81 -5.96 4.91 2.41
C ILE A 81 -6.85 5.49 3.52
N GLY A 82 -8.04 5.99 3.20
CA GLY A 82 -8.94 6.65 4.16
C GLY A 82 -8.22 7.73 4.99
N GLU A 83 -8.56 7.84 6.27
CA GLU A 83 -7.85 8.74 7.20
C GLU A 83 -6.50 8.16 7.62
N TYR A 84 -5.40 8.83 7.26
CA TYR A 84 -4.02 8.52 7.61
C TYR A 84 -3.10 9.74 7.51
N ASP A 85 -2.22 9.92 8.50
CA ASP A 85 -1.36 11.11 8.63
C ASP A 85 0.07 10.92 8.09
N LYS A 86 0.44 9.68 7.70
CA LYS A 86 1.78 9.33 7.21
C LYS A 86 1.79 8.81 5.77
N VAL A 87 0.95 9.36 4.91
CA VAL A 87 0.95 9.05 3.46
C VAL A 87 1.59 10.18 2.66
N LYS A 88 2.26 9.81 1.57
CA LYS A 88 2.66 10.73 0.52
C LYS A 88 2.26 10.16 -0.83
N PHE A 89 1.50 10.95 -1.59
CA PHE A 89 1.09 10.57 -2.93
C PHE A 89 2.17 10.92 -3.96
N PHE A 90 2.30 10.09 -4.99
CA PHE A 90 3.20 10.34 -6.12
C PHE A 90 2.54 9.93 -7.44
N ASP A 91 2.92 10.55 -8.55
CA ASP A 91 2.52 10.14 -9.89
C ASP A 91 3.18 8.79 -10.24
N PRO A 92 2.41 7.71 -10.50
CA PRO A 92 2.96 6.39 -10.79
C PRO A 92 3.69 6.30 -12.14
N THR A 93 3.73 7.37 -12.92
CA THR A 93 4.54 7.51 -14.14
C THR A 93 5.81 8.31 -13.92
N ASN A 94 5.98 8.97 -12.77
CA ASN A 94 7.11 9.83 -12.45
C ASN A 94 8.08 9.15 -11.47
N ALA A 95 9.00 8.33 -12.02
CA ALA A 95 10.01 7.65 -11.21
C ALA A 95 10.96 8.60 -10.48
N LEU A 96 11.20 9.80 -11.02
CA LEU A 96 12.09 10.79 -10.41
C LEU A 96 11.45 11.36 -9.13
N GLU A 97 10.16 11.70 -9.18
CA GLU A 97 9.40 12.13 -8.01
C GLU A 97 9.41 11.07 -6.91
N LEU A 98 9.12 9.81 -7.26
CA LEU A 98 9.18 8.71 -6.29
C LEU A 98 10.57 8.59 -5.66
N SER A 99 11.64 8.68 -6.46
CA SER A 99 13.02 8.62 -5.95
C SER A 99 13.35 9.78 -5.00
N ASN A 100 12.79 10.97 -5.26
CA ASN A 100 12.97 12.14 -4.40
C ASN A 100 12.27 11.93 -3.05
N PHE A 101 11.05 11.41 -3.04
CA PHE A 101 10.34 11.10 -1.79
C PHE A 101 11.01 9.96 -1.00
N MET A 102 11.53 8.93 -1.68
CA MET A 102 12.33 7.90 -1.02
C MET A 102 13.55 8.50 -0.31
N ARG A 103 14.28 9.41 -0.96
CA ARG A 103 15.42 10.13 -0.35
C ARG A 103 14.99 10.96 0.87
N LEU A 104 13.87 11.68 0.78
CA LEU A 104 13.36 12.48 1.90
C LEU A 104 12.95 11.62 3.09
N ILE A 105 12.38 10.43 2.86
CA ILE A 105 12.09 9.48 3.94
C ILE A 105 13.37 9.00 4.62
N ILE A 106 14.38 8.62 3.84
CA ILE A 106 15.67 8.17 4.37
C ILE A 106 16.31 9.25 5.27
N ASN A 107 16.14 10.52 4.91
CA ASN A 107 16.65 11.65 5.68
C ASN A 107 15.71 12.14 6.79
N SER A 108 14.51 11.57 6.93
CA SER A 108 13.47 12.03 7.87
C SER A 108 12.94 13.46 7.62
N ASP A 109 13.02 13.93 6.37
CA ASP A 109 12.63 15.29 5.96
C ASP A 109 11.29 15.34 5.20
N LEU A 110 10.61 14.20 5.04
CA LEU A 110 9.40 14.14 4.21
C LEU A 110 8.21 14.82 4.91
N THR A 111 7.50 15.67 4.16
CA THR A 111 6.20 16.21 4.55
C THR A 111 5.07 15.36 3.98
N TYR A 112 4.21 14.84 4.87
CA TYR A 112 3.08 13.99 4.50
C TYR A 112 1.89 14.80 3.99
N ASP A 113 1.08 14.16 3.15
CA ASP A 113 -0.15 14.74 2.63
C ASP A 113 -1.29 14.52 3.62
N LYS A 114 -2.21 15.49 3.67
CA LYS A 114 -3.41 15.39 4.51
C LYS A 114 -4.46 14.55 3.78
N THR A 115 -4.87 13.46 4.40
CA THR A 115 -6.08 12.73 3.97
C THR A 115 -7.29 13.19 4.76
N LYS A 116 -8.47 13.01 4.20
CA LYS A 116 -9.74 13.19 4.92
C LYS A 116 -10.50 11.88 4.93
N PRO A 117 -11.32 11.62 5.96
CA PRO A 117 -12.35 10.61 5.85
C PRO A 117 -13.24 10.93 4.64
N ILE A 118 -13.61 9.89 3.90
CA ILE A 118 -14.60 9.99 2.84
C ILE A 118 -15.96 9.77 3.50
N ASP A 119 -16.87 10.73 3.35
CA ASP A 119 -18.26 10.51 3.68
C ASP A 119 -18.86 9.55 2.66
N ILE A 120 -19.31 8.39 3.13
CA ILE A 120 -19.96 7.37 2.32
C ILE A 120 -21.45 7.43 2.64
N GLU A 121 -22.26 7.59 1.59
CA GLU A 121 -23.72 7.62 1.74
C GLU A 121 -24.26 6.28 2.27
N PRO A 122 -25.26 6.30 3.17
CA PRO A 122 -25.92 5.07 3.62
C PRO A 122 -26.60 4.29 2.48
N PRO A 123 -26.69 2.95 2.58
CA PRO A 123 -26.21 2.12 3.69
C PRO A 123 -24.68 1.94 3.65
N PHE A 124 -24.02 2.32 4.75
CA PHE A 124 -22.57 2.17 4.91
C PHE A 124 -22.28 1.34 6.16
N SER A 125 -21.28 0.47 6.07
CA SER A 125 -20.79 -0.33 7.18
C SER A 125 -19.30 -0.12 7.40
N LYS A 126 -18.91 0.16 8.65
CA LYS A 126 -17.52 0.34 9.05
C LYS A 126 -16.82 -0.98 9.44
N ASN A 127 -17.55 -2.08 9.61
CA ASN A 127 -17.00 -3.40 9.93
C ASN A 127 -18.00 -4.54 9.69
N TRP A 128 -17.54 -5.79 9.77
CA TRP A 128 -18.39 -6.95 9.55
C TRP A 128 -19.62 -7.01 10.46
N ARG A 129 -19.51 -6.64 11.73
CA ARG A 129 -20.65 -6.65 12.66
C ARG A 129 -21.74 -5.68 12.19
N ASP A 130 -21.36 -4.43 11.88
CA ASP A 130 -22.32 -3.43 11.40
C ASP A 130 -22.91 -3.83 10.05
N LEU A 131 -22.15 -4.54 9.20
CA LEU A 131 -22.66 -5.07 7.94
C LEU A 131 -23.71 -6.15 8.20
N PHE A 132 -23.43 -7.10 9.08
CA PHE A 132 -24.40 -8.13 9.47
C PHE A 132 -25.63 -7.50 10.12
N ASP A 133 -25.47 -6.46 10.94
CA ASP A 133 -26.61 -5.72 11.51
C ASP A 133 -27.46 -5.08 10.40
N ILE A 134 -26.86 -4.48 9.38
CA ILE A 134 -27.61 -3.90 8.24
C ILE A 134 -28.32 -4.99 7.43
N LEU A 135 -27.65 -6.12 7.16
CA LEU A 135 -28.19 -7.18 6.32
C LEU A 135 -29.26 -8.04 7.04
N LEU A 136 -29.15 -8.19 8.37
CA LEU A 136 -30.02 -9.05 9.17
C LEU A 136 -31.14 -8.28 9.87
N ARG A 137 -31.10 -6.94 9.89
CA ARG A 137 -32.28 -6.11 10.14
C ARG A 137 -33.17 -6.19 8.90
N GLY A 138 -34.01 -7.22 8.84
CA GLY A 138 -35.06 -7.31 7.81
C GLY A 138 -35.94 -6.05 7.84
N GLU A 139 -36.41 -5.64 6.66
CA GLU A 139 -37.54 -4.72 6.55
C GLU A 139 -38.75 -5.37 7.25
N ASP A 140 -39.29 -4.73 8.29
CA ASP A 140 -40.65 -4.99 8.78
C ASP A 140 -41.67 -4.43 7.77
#